data_AF-A0A9D7HQP3-F1
#
_entry.id   AF-A0A9D7HQP3-F1
#
_cell.length_a   1.000
_cell.length_b   1.000
_cell.length_c   1.000
_cell.angle_alpha   90.00
_cell.angle_beta   90.00
_cell.angle_gamma   90.00
#
_symmetry.space_group_name_H-M   'P 1'
#
loop_
_entity.id
_entity.type
_entity.pdbx_description
1 polymer ?
#
loop_
_entity_poly.entity_id
_entity_poly.type
_entity_poly.pdbx_seq_one_letter_code
_entity_poly.pdbx_strand_id
1 'polypeptide(L)' 'MIDWTGADASDGTYYWVAEYTDNKGSGSRQSGHLTLLR' A
#
# COMPACT_ATOMS: atom_id res chain seq x y z
N MET A 1 -8.57 7.81 0.81
CA MET A 1 -7.11 7.69 0.93
C MET A 1 -6.86 6.73 2.08
N ILE A 2 -6.20 5.60 1.83
CA ILE A 2 -5.70 4.73 2.91
C ILE A 2 -4.33 5.28 3.26
N ASP A 3 -4.16 5.69 4.51
CA ASP A 3 -2.86 6.10 5.06
C ASP A 3 -2.40 5.02 6.03
N TRP A 4 -1.26 4.40 5.74
CA TRP A 4 -0.63 3.43 6.61
C TRP A 4 0.81 3.87 6.84
N THR A 5 1.12 4.20 8.10
CA THR A 5 2.41 4.80 8.49
C THR A 5 3.45 3.79 8.92
N GLY A 6 3.09 2.51 9.04
CA GLY A 6 3.99 1.48 9.56
C GLY A 6 4.39 1.66 11.03
N ALA A 7 3.69 2.52 11.79
CA ALA A 7 4.06 2.87 13.17
C ALA A 7 4.16 1.66 14.11
N ASP A 8 3.28 0.67 13.94
CA ASP A 8 3.22 -0.55 14.78
C ASP A 8 3.96 -1.75 14.15
N ALA A 9 4.60 -1.57 13.00
CA ALA A 9 5.26 -2.65 12.27
C ALA A 9 6.73 -2.79 12.68
N SER A 10 7.20 -4.02 12.92
CA SER A 10 8.61 -4.39 13.14
C SER A 10 9.53 -3.93 12.00
N ASP A 11 10.84 -3.88 12.26
CA ASP A 11 11.81 -3.66 11.18
C ASP A 11 11.70 -4.73 10.11
N GLY A 12 11.70 -4.29 8.85
CA GLY A 12 11.48 -5.18 7.73
C GLY A 12 10.97 -4.46 6.49
N THR A 13 10.76 -5.24 5.43
CA THR A 13 10.19 -4.76 4.18
C THR A 13 8.75 -5.25 4.05
N TYR A 14 7.84 -4.30 3.93
CA TYR A 14 6.41 -4.51 3.77
C TYR A 14 6.01 -4.22 2.33
N TYR A 15 5.09 -5.00 1.80
CA TYR A 15 4.58 -4.85 0.43
C TYR A 15 3.08 -4.59 0.49
N TRP A 16 2.59 -3.72 -0.39
CA TRP A 16 1.17 -3.42 -0.49
C TRP A 16 0.70 -3.45 -1.94
N VAL A 17 -0.59 -3.76 -2.10
CA VAL A 17 -1.31 -3.71 -3.37
C VAL A 17 -2.60 -2.97 -3.13
N ALA A 18 -2.87 -1.96 -3.94
CA ALA A 18 -4.12 -1.23 -3.98
C ALA A 18 -4.83 -1.53 -5.30
N GLU A 19 -6.07 -1.98 -5.20
CA GLU A 19 -6.94 -2.24 -6.36
C GLU A 19 -8.12 -1.28 -6.27
N TYR A 20 -8.42 -0.60 -7.36
CA TYR A 20 -9.56 0.30 -7.44
C TYR A 20 -10.21 0.23 -8.81
N THR A 21 -11.52 0.41 -8.81
CA THR A 21 -12.32 0.52 -10.03
C THR A 21 -12.84 1.95 -10.09
N ASP A 22 -12.62 2.62 -11.22
CA ASP A 22 -13.19 3.95 -11.41
C ASP A 22 -14.70 3.90 -11.65
N ASN A 23 -15.35 5.05 -11.65
CA ASN A 23 -16.79 5.15 -11.86
C ASN A 23 -17.24 4.73 -13.28
N LYS A 24 -16.31 4.46 -14.20
CA LYS A 24 -16.55 3.95 -15.55
C LYS A 24 -16.33 2.43 -15.63
N GLY A 25 -16.02 1.77 -14.51
CA GLY A 25 -15.77 0.32 -14.46
C GLY A 25 -14.37 -0.09 -14.87
N SER A 26 -13.44 0.85 -15.10
CA SER A 26 -12.06 0.52 -15.41
C SER A 26 -11.30 0.18 -14.13
N GLY A 27 -10.84 -1.06 -14.04
CA GLY A 27 -10.00 -1.53 -12.95
C GLY A 27 -8.56 -1.01 -13.10
N SER A 28 -7.94 -0.69 -11.98
CA SER A 28 -6.54 -0.29 -11.89
C SER A 28 -5.89 -0.90 -10.66
N ARG A 29 -4.59 -1.18 -10.77
CA ARG A 29 -3.79 -1.78 -9.71
C ARG A 29 -2.53 -0.94 -9.50
N GLN A 30 -2.27 -0.62 -8.25
CA GLN A 30 -1.04 0.02 -7.79
C GLN A 30 -0.38 -0.88 -6.74
N SER A 31 0.94 -0.84 -6.67
CA SER A 31 1.68 -1.61 -5.68
C SER A 31 2.92 -0.86 -5.27
N GLY A 32 3.39 -1.11 -4.06
CA GLY A 32 4.63 -0.53 -3.56
C GLY A 32 5.19 -1.33 -2.40
N HIS A 33 6.27 -0.81 -1.83
CA HIS A 33 6.88 -1.37 -0.63
C HIS A 33 7.33 -0.24 0.29
N LEU A 34 7.47 -0.57 1.57
CA LEU A 34 8.03 0.28 2.61
C LEU A 34 9.07 -0.54 3.37
N THR A 35 10.28 -0.01 3.51
CA THR A 35 11.32 -0.58 4.37
C THR A 35 11.41 0.25 5.64
N LEU A 36 11.24 -0.41 6.78
CA LEU A 36 11.38 0.15 8.11
C LEU A 36 12.74 -0.30 8.69
N LEU A 37 13.55 0.69 9.07
CA LEU A 37 14.78 0.53 9.86
C LEU A 37 14.72 1.60 10.97
N ARG A 38 14.51 1.17 12.21
CA ARG A 38 14.40 2.04 13.40
C ARG A 38 15.39 1.66 14.50
#